data_AF-A0A7W5ZRK5-F1
#
_entry.id   AF-A0A7W5ZRK5-F1
#
_cell.length_a   1.000
_cell.length_b   1.000
_cell.length_c   1.000
_cell.angle_alpha   90.00
_cell.angle_beta   90.00
_cell.angle_gamma   90.00
#
_symmetry.space_group_name_H-M   'P 1'
#
loop_
_entity.id
_entity.type
_entity.pdbx_description
1 polymer ?
#
loop_
_entity_poly.entity_id
_entity_poly.type
_entity_poly.pdbx_seq_one_letter_code
_entity_poly.pdbx_strand_id
1 'polypeptide(L)'
;MAIARKSKKIAKDAEPSVDEKTIDALISKGGSSTKAQKLEQSDDDSLKGILVRLYQSHIRDIAGILENLPKRQRPSRHAYIVQAIEEKIQRDKGKQK
;
A
#
# COMPACT_ATOMS: atom_id res chain seq x y z
N MET A 1 10.97 -68.62 -18.08
CA MET A 1 12.27 -68.38 -17.40
C MET A 1 12.35 -66.91 -17.03
N ALA A 2 12.45 -66.60 -15.73
CA ALA A 2 12.53 -65.23 -15.21
C ALA A 2 14.01 -64.86 -14.97
N ILE A 3 14.44 -63.69 -15.46
CA ILE A 3 15.81 -63.18 -15.27
C ILE A 3 15.81 -62.25 -14.06
N ALA A 4 16.36 -62.70 -12.95
CA ALA A 4 16.60 -61.86 -11.78
C ALA A 4 17.84 -60.98 -12.00
N ARG A 5 17.72 -59.67 -11.80
CA ARG A 5 18.87 -58.74 -11.78
C ARG A 5 19.25 -58.42 -10.33
N LYS A 6 20.53 -58.66 -10.03
CA LYS A 6 21.19 -58.47 -8.73
C LYS A 6 21.28 -56.98 -8.39
N SER A 7 20.92 -56.59 -7.16
CA SER A 7 21.01 -55.21 -6.67
C SER A 7 22.45 -54.84 -6.29
N LYS A 8 22.88 -53.65 -6.72
CA LYS A 8 24.20 -53.08 -6.42
C LYS A 8 24.09 -52.19 -5.18
N LYS A 9 24.80 -52.54 -4.10
CA LYS A 9 24.92 -51.69 -2.89
C LYS A 9 25.70 -50.42 -3.25
N ILE A 10 25.18 -49.26 -2.85
CA ILE A 10 25.89 -47.98 -2.94
C ILE A 10 26.38 -47.65 -1.53
N ALA A 11 27.69 -47.43 -1.43
CA ALA A 11 28.40 -47.09 -0.22
C ALA A 11 28.04 -45.66 0.25
N LYS A 12 28.12 -45.49 1.56
CA LYS A 12 27.82 -44.26 2.30
C LYS A 12 28.97 -43.23 2.25
N ASP A 13 28.53 -41.98 2.40
CA ASP A 13 29.22 -40.81 2.95
C ASP A 13 30.26 -40.11 2.06
N ALA A 14 29.78 -39.10 1.31
CA ALA A 14 30.56 -37.94 0.90
C ALA A 14 29.87 -36.70 1.49
N GLU A 15 30.59 -35.95 2.33
CA GLU A 15 30.11 -34.70 2.89
C GLU A 15 29.73 -33.70 1.78
N PRO A 16 28.60 -32.98 1.89
CA PRO A 16 28.18 -32.09 0.82
C PRO A 16 29.06 -30.84 0.82
N SER A 17 29.91 -30.72 -0.21
CA SER A 17 30.44 -29.45 -0.67
C SER A 17 29.25 -28.58 -1.11
N VAL A 18 28.76 -27.74 -0.21
CA VAL A 18 27.60 -26.89 -0.48
C VAL A 18 28.06 -25.70 -1.32
N ASP A 19 27.76 -25.74 -2.62
CA ASP A 19 28.04 -24.63 -3.54
C ASP A 19 27.06 -23.48 -3.25
N GLU A 20 27.57 -22.33 -2.81
CA GLU A 20 26.77 -21.17 -2.36
C GLU A 20 25.71 -20.77 -3.39
N LYS A 21 26.00 -20.91 -4.68
CA LYS A 21 25.06 -20.62 -5.78
C LYS A 21 23.85 -21.55 -5.80
N THR A 22 24.01 -22.79 -5.35
CA THR A 22 22.90 -23.75 -5.23
C THR A 22 22.05 -23.49 -3.99
N ILE A 23 22.65 -22.94 -2.92
CA ILE A 23 21.93 -22.46 -1.74
C ILE A 23 21.05 -21.27 -2.11
N ASP A 24 21.58 -20.30 -2.86
CA ASP A 24 20.82 -19.13 -3.32
C ASP A 24 19.62 -19.52 -4.19
N ALA A 25 19.81 -20.49 -5.09
CA ALA A 25 18.72 -21.03 -5.91
C ALA A 25 17.65 -21.76 -5.08
N LEU A 26 18.04 -22.44 -3.99
CA LEU A 26 17.10 -23.09 -3.06
C LEU A 26 16.38 -22.09 -2.16
N ILE A 27 17.06 -21.05 -1.68
CA ILE A 27 16.45 -19.93 -0.93
C ILE A 27 15.40 -19.21 -1.81
N SER A 28 15.73 -19.01 -3.09
CA SER A 28 14.81 -18.39 -4.07
C SER A 28 13.56 -19.24 -4.33
N LYS A 29 13.65 -20.57 -4.19
CA LYS A 29 12.60 -21.53 -4.53
C LYS A 29 11.77 -21.97 -3.32
N GLY A 30 12.32 -21.86 -2.11
CA GLY A 30 11.78 -22.44 -0.87
C GLY A 30 11.11 -21.44 0.09
N GLY A 31 10.75 -20.24 -0.34
CA GLY A 31 10.26 -19.20 0.56
C GLY A 31 9.33 -18.19 -0.10
N SER A 32 8.23 -18.66 -0.69
CA SER A 32 7.07 -17.80 -0.99
C SER A 32 6.32 -17.46 0.29
N SER A 33 6.97 -16.71 1.17
CA SER A 33 6.26 -15.76 2.03
C SER A 33 6.42 -14.42 1.35
N THR A 34 5.29 -13.76 1.11
CA THR A 34 5.16 -12.40 0.62
C THR A 34 6.19 -11.47 1.28
N LYS A 35 7.40 -11.41 0.71
CA LYS A 35 8.14 -10.15 0.61
C LYS A 35 7.23 -9.31 -0.26
N ALA A 36 6.25 -8.68 0.39
CA ALA A 36 5.85 -7.36 -0.01
C ALA A 36 7.18 -6.64 -0.16
N GLN A 37 7.64 -6.53 -1.40
CA GLN A 37 8.41 -5.39 -1.79
C GLN A 37 7.57 -4.22 -1.25
N LYS A 38 7.92 -3.73 -0.07
CA LYS A 38 7.98 -2.29 0.11
C LYS A 38 9.01 -1.85 -0.94
N LEU A 39 8.56 -1.85 -2.20
CA LEU A 39 8.80 -0.71 -3.05
C LEU A 39 8.47 0.43 -2.11
N GLU A 40 9.53 1.14 -1.69
CA GLU A 40 9.44 2.54 -1.35
C GLU A 40 8.51 3.13 -2.40
N GLN A 41 7.22 3.14 -2.06
CA GLN A 41 6.22 3.79 -2.87
C GLN A 41 6.72 5.21 -2.74
N SER A 42 7.27 5.73 -3.84
CA SER A 42 7.45 7.16 -4.02
C SER A 42 6.27 7.83 -3.34
N ASP A 43 6.54 8.87 -2.55
CA ASP A 43 5.54 9.79 -2.01
C ASP A 43 4.82 10.47 -3.19
N ASP A 44 4.11 9.65 -3.96
CA ASP A 44 3.26 10.02 -5.06
C ASP A 44 2.04 10.61 -4.38
N ASP A 45 1.82 11.89 -4.67
CA ASP A 45 0.69 12.72 -4.30
C ASP A 45 -0.62 12.07 -4.77
N SER A 46 -0.97 10.99 -4.08
CA SER A 46 -2.06 10.08 -4.37
C SER A 46 -3.21 10.40 -3.44
N LEU A 47 -4.41 10.42 -4.00
CA LEU A 47 -5.62 10.66 -3.24
C LEU A 47 -5.82 9.57 -2.18
N LYS A 48 -5.75 9.96 -0.91
CA LYS A 48 -6.01 9.08 0.23
C LYS A 48 -7.37 9.41 0.84
N GLY A 49 -8.22 8.39 0.97
CA GLY A 49 -9.48 8.51 1.70
C GLY A 49 -9.22 8.60 3.20
N ILE A 50 -9.70 9.67 3.84
CA ILE A 50 -9.62 9.85 5.30
C ILE A 50 -11.02 9.95 5.89
N LEU A 51 -11.17 9.49 7.14
CA LEU A 51 -12.40 9.66 7.92
C LEU A 51 -12.18 10.74 8.98
N VAL A 52 -12.98 11.80 8.92
CA VAL A 52 -12.86 12.95 9.82
C VAL A 52 -14.08 13.03 10.72
N ARG A 53 -13.86 13.22 12.02
CA ARG A 53 -14.92 13.50 12.98
C ARG A 53 -15.17 15.01 13.04
N LEU A 54 -16.42 15.42 12.81
CA LEU A 54 -16.84 16.82 12.82
C LEU A 54 -17.99 17.00 13.81
N TYR A 55 -18.08 18.18 14.42
CA TYR A 55 -19.24 18.56 15.21
C TYR A 55 -20.48 18.63 14.31
N GLN A 56 -21.63 18.23 14.87
CA GLN A 56 -22.91 18.25 14.15
C GLN A 56 -23.30 19.66 13.68
N SER A 57 -22.94 20.70 14.45
CA SER A 57 -23.13 22.11 14.07
C SER A 57 -22.46 22.41 12.74
N HIS A 58 -21.17 22.08 12.59
CA HIS A 58 -20.43 22.33 11.35
C HIS A 58 -21.04 21.62 10.14
N ILE A 59 -21.56 20.39 10.32
CA ILE A 59 -22.23 19.67 9.23
C ILE A 59 -23.50 20.40 8.78
N ARG A 60 -24.27 20.94 9.75
CA ARG A 60 -25.48 21.73 9.46
C ARG A 60 -25.14 23.05 8.79
N ASP A 61 -24.10 23.74 9.27
CA ASP A 61 -23.67 25.02 8.69
C ASP A 61 -23.25 24.85 7.23
N ILE A 62 -22.45 23.81 6.93
CA ILE A 62 -22.06 23.49 5.54
C ILE A 62 -23.30 23.18 4.69
N ALA A 63 -24.25 22.39 5.20
CA ALA A 63 -25.47 22.09 4.47
C ALA A 63 -26.30 23.35 4.17
N GLY A 64 -26.47 24.22 5.16
CA GLY A 64 -27.20 25.49 4.99
C GLY A 64 -26.55 26.41 3.97
N ILE A 65 -25.21 26.54 3.99
CA ILE A 65 -24.47 27.32 2.99
C ILE A 65 -24.71 26.76 1.59
N LEU A 66 -24.59 25.44 1.41
CA LEU A 66 -24.79 24.79 0.11
C LEU A 66 -26.23 24.93 -0.39
N GLU A 67 -27.22 24.80 0.48
CA GLU A 67 -28.63 24.94 0.11
C GLU A 67 -29.00 26.35 -0.38
N ASN A 68 -28.32 27.38 0.13
CA ASN A 68 -28.52 28.76 -0.29
C ASN A 68 -27.84 29.10 -1.62
N LEU A 69 -26.89 28.27 -2.09
CA LEU A 69 -26.24 28.47 -3.38
C LEU A 69 -27.15 28.05 -4.55
N PRO A 70 -27.12 28.78 -5.69
CA PRO A 70 -27.81 28.38 -6.91
C PRO A 70 -27.41 26.97 -7.33
N LYS A 71 -28.37 26.15 -7.77
CA LYS A 71 -28.14 24.72 -8.11
C LYS A 71 -26.95 24.50 -9.05
N ARG A 72 -26.74 25.40 -10.02
CA ARG A 72 -25.64 25.33 -11.00
C ARG A 72 -24.26 25.59 -10.40
N GLN A 73 -24.18 26.31 -9.28
CA GLN A 73 -22.93 26.71 -8.64
C GLN A 73 -22.66 25.95 -7.34
N ARG A 74 -23.61 25.11 -6.90
CA ARG A 74 -23.51 24.38 -5.63
C ARG A 74 -22.44 23.29 -5.73
N PRO A 75 -21.30 23.41 -5.02
CA PRO A 75 -20.31 22.34 -4.99
C PRO A 75 -20.81 21.15 -4.17
N SER A 76 -20.17 20.00 -4.34
CA SER A 76 -20.39 18.88 -3.42
C SER A 76 -19.87 19.23 -2.02
N ARG A 77 -20.41 18.59 -0.99
CA ARG A 77 -19.93 18.76 0.39
C ARG A 77 -18.42 18.47 0.51
N HIS A 78 -17.94 17.45 -0.21
CA HIS A 78 -16.52 17.12 -0.27
C HIS A 78 -15.70 18.26 -0.88
N ALA A 79 -16.09 18.76 -2.05
CA ALA A 79 -15.38 19.86 -2.72
C ALA A 79 -15.33 21.13 -1.85
N TYR A 80 -16.42 21.45 -1.16
CA TYR A 80 -16.46 22.56 -0.21
C TYR A 80 -15.44 22.38 0.93
N ILE A 81 -15.33 21.19 1.51
CA ILE A 81 -14.39 20.89 2.60
C ILE A 81 -12.95 20.98 2.10
N VAL A 82 -12.65 20.43 0.91
CA VAL A 82 -11.31 20.49 0.31
C VAL A 82 -10.89 21.94 0.08
N GLN A 83 -11.76 22.75 -0.53
CA GLN A 83 -11.49 24.17 -0.75
C GLN A 83 -11.22 24.91 0.56
N ALA A 84 -12.00 24.66 1.61
CA ALA A 84 -11.79 25.29 2.92
C ALA A 84 -10.42 24.93 3.53
N ILE A 85 -9.95 23.70 3.33
CA ILE A 85 -8.61 23.25 3.76
C ILE A 85 -7.53 23.97 2.95
N GLU A 86 -7.66 24.02 1.62
CA GLU A 86 -6.70 24.70 0.74
C GLU A 86 -6.55 26.18 1.09
N GLU A 87 -7.67 26.89 1.27
CA GLU A 87 -7.67 28.30 1.67
C GLU A 87 -6.99 28.51 3.02
N LYS A 88 -7.20 27.60 3.98
CA LYS A 88 -6.56 27.66 5.29
C LYS A 88 -5.06 27.46 5.18
N ILE A 89 -4.61 26.48 4.39
CA ILE A 89 -3.18 26.23 4.13
C ILE A 89 -2.53 27.44 3.47
N GLN A 90 -3.17 28.03 2.44
CA GLN A 90 -2.65 29.21 1.75
C GLN A 90 -2.51 30.41 2.70
N ARG A 91 -3.54 30.67 3.52
CA ARG A 91 -3.53 31.74 4.52
C ARG A 91 -2.42 31.56 5.55
N ASP A 92 -2.18 30.33 6.00
CA ASP A 92 -1.17 30.07 7.03
C ASP A 92 0.26 30.11 6.44
N LYS A 93 0.47 29.63 5.22
CA LYS A 93 1.75 29.77 4.49
C LYS A 93 2.16 31.23 4.29
N GLY A 94 1.20 32.12 4.05
CA GLY A 94 1.45 33.55 3.88
C GLY A 94 1.83 34.28 5.18
N LYS A 95 1.51 33.73 6.35
CA LYS A 95 1.75 34.34 7.67
C LYS A 95 3.05 33.92 8.34
N GLN A 96 3.75 32.90 7.81
CA GLN A 96 5.00 32.38 8.36
C GLN A 96 6.26 33.05 7.78
N LYS A 97 6.13 34.23 7.16
CA LYS A 97 7.24 35.07 6.70
C LYS A 97 7.35 36.30 7.59
#